data_AF-A0A839FBM2-F1
#
_entry.id   AF-A0A839FBM2-F1
#
_cell.length_a   1.000
_cell.length_b   1.000
_cell.length_c   1.000
_cell.angle_alpha   90.00
_cell.angle_beta   90.00
_cell.angle_gamma   90.00
#
_symmetry.space_group_name_H-M   'P 1'
#
loop_
_entity.id
_entity.type
_entity.pdbx_description
1 polymer ?
#
loop_
_entity_poly.entity_id
_entity_poly.type
_entity_poly.pdbx_seq_one_letter_code
_entity_poly.pdbx_strand_id
1 'polypeptide(L)'
;MTTGAQIRKMVKPLLVRHSDLAMVGRFMVVGPIHHLRRGIYLDYYRNPWMFDPRTVVDIFIPPRNIGLLGLGDHLSDPKTGYWDATNPDSVERFFDLLEDKILPKLRSTTTFDHYRILTEQYRASGDYYDRDRFFEMLIATAVGNFDLAQSIVEPQPDVQLYLGELAPSFYPALLARDRTEIAKILHAWEAQTIKTYKLEKFWEQTPFPLELQETPPP
;
A
#
# COMPACT_ATOMS: atom_id res chain seq x y z
N MET A 1 7.25 -6.02 -25.40
CA MET A 1 6.67 -5.64 -24.09
C MET A 1 5.69 -4.50 -24.28
N THR A 2 4.53 -4.58 -23.63
CA THR A 2 3.51 -3.51 -23.66
C THR A 2 4.07 -2.26 -22.99
N THR A 3 4.00 -1.12 -23.67
CA THR A 3 4.57 0.15 -23.19
C THR A 3 3.64 0.85 -22.20
N GLY A 4 4.20 1.67 -21.30
CA GLY A 4 3.38 2.48 -20.39
C GLY A 4 2.44 3.46 -21.11
N ALA A 5 2.79 3.90 -22.33
CA ALA A 5 1.92 4.74 -23.15
C ALA A 5 0.69 3.97 -23.67
N GLN A 6 0.88 2.72 -24.10
CA GLN A 6 -0.23 1.84 -24.53
C GLN A 6 -1.18 1.56 -23.37
N ILE A 7 -0.65 1.23 -22.18
CA ILE A 7 -1.46 1.02 -20.99
C ILE A 7 -2.28 2.27 -20.65
N ARG A 8 -1.65 3.45 -20.63
CA ARG A 8 -2.36 4.72 -20.37
C ARG A 8 -3.46 5.01 -21.39
N LYS A 9 -3.22 4.70 -22.68
CA LYS A 9 -4.23 4.85 -23.72
C LYS A 9 -5.40 3.90 -23.50
N MET A 10 -5.10 2.64 -23.18
CA MET A 10 -6.08 1.59 -22.92
C MET A 10 -7.00 1.98 -21.76
N VAL A 11 -6.45 2.37 -20.60
CA VAL A 11 -7.25 2.67 -19.39
C VAL A 11 -7.93 4.04 -19.41
N LYS A 12 -7.63 4.90 -20.39
CA LYS A 12 -8.17 6.27 -20.46
C LYS A 12 -9.71 6.33 -20.32
N PRO A 13 -10.51 5.47 -20.97
CA PRO A 13 -11.96 5.48 -20.79
C PRO A 13 -12.39 5.19 -19.36
N LEU A 14 -11.69 4.29 -18.66
CA LEU A 14 -11.96 4.00 -17.25
C LEU A 14 -11.63 5.20 -16.36
N LEU A 15 -10.50 5.88 -16.58
CA LEU A 15 -10.13 7.08 -15.81
C LEU A 15 -11.13 8.24 -15.98
N VAL A 16 -11.75 8.36 -17.17
CA VAL A 16 -12.79 9.37 -17.40
C VAL A 16 -14.06 9.07 -16.61
N ARG A 17 -14.38 7.78 -16.39
CA ARG A 17 -15.56 7.34 -15.64
C ARG A 17 -15.39 7.45 -14.13
N HIS A 18 -14.15 7.44 -13.62
CA HIS A 18 -13.84 7.41 -12.19
C HIS A 18 -12.84 8.50 -11.82
N SER A 19 -13.34 9.61 -11.25
CA SER A 19 -12.52 10.78 -10.90
C SER A 19 -11.52 10.52 -9.76
N ASP A 20 -11.73 9.46 -8.98
CA ASP A 20 -10.83 9.01 -7.92
C ASP A 20 -9.66 8.17 -8.44
N LEU A 21 -9.65 7.79 -9.72
CA LEU A 21 -8.56 7.03 -10.32
C LEU A 21 -7.54 7.93 -11.02
N ALA A 22 -6.26 7.62 -10.80
CA ALA A 22 -5.18 8.28 -11.52
C ALA A 22 -4.07 7.31 -11.90
N MET A 23 -3.37 7.61 -13.01
CA MET A 23 -2.21 6.83 -13.43
C MET A 23 -0.91 7.48 -12.96
N VAL A 24 -0.13 6.74 -12.18
CA VAL A 24 1.25 7.08 -11.80
C VAL A 24 2.18 6.00 -12.35
N GLY A 25 2.83 6.32 -13.47
CA GLY A 25 3.61 5.33 -14.22
C GLY A 25 2.73 4.22 -14.79
N ARG A 26 2.82 3.02 -14.20
CA ARG A 26 2.02 1.81 -14.50
C ARG A 26 1.01 1.49 -13.41
N PHE A 27 0.98 2.27 -12.34
CA PHE A 27 0.10 2.05 -11.23
C PHE A 27 -1.14 2.93 -11.38
N MET A 28 -2.31 2.31 -11.41
CA MET A 28 -3.60 3.00 -11.32
C MET A 28 -3.97 3.12 -9.85
N VAL A 29 -3.76 4.30 -9.27
CA VAL A 29 -4.04 4.57 -7.85
C VAL A 29 -5.51 4.91 -7.63
N VAL A 30 -6.03 4.55 -6.46
CA VAL A 30 -7.34 4.95 -5.94
C VAL A 30 -7.13 6.04 -4.89
N GLY A 31 -7.63 7.25 -5.17
CA GLY A 31 -7.61 8.39 -4.27
C GLY A 31 -8.85 8.50 -3.37
N PRO A 32 -8.84 9.40 -2.36
CA PRO A 32 -7.66 10.12 -1.87
C PRO A 32 -6.65 9.17 -1.22
N ILE A 33 -5.36 9.50 -1.27
CA ILE A 33 -4.30 8.72 -0.64
C ILE A 33 -4.00 9.34 0.72
N HIS A 34 -4.12 8.57 1.80
CA HIS A 34 -3.68 8.94 3.14
C HIS A 34 -2.52 8.01 3.53
N HIS A 35 -2.73 7.12 4.51
CA HIS A 35 -1.73 6.17 5.00
C HIS A 35 -1.52 4.92 4.12
N LEU A 36 -2.41 4.68 3.17
CA LEU A 36 -2.43 3.49 2.34
C LEU A 36 -2.40 3.84 0.84
N ARG A 37 -1.52 3.16 0.10
CA ARG A 37 -1.62 3.08 -1.36
C ARG A 37 -2.52 1.93 -1.74
N ARG A 38 -3.47 2.20 -2.62
CA ARG A 38 -4.44 1.21 -3.11
C ARG A 38 -4.59 1.37 -4.60
N GLY A 39 -4.72 0.26 -5.32
CA GLY A 39 -4.90 0.33 -6.75
C GLY A 39 -4.58 -0.94 -7.49
N ILE A 40 -4.30 -0.78 -8.78
CA ILE A 40 -3.97 -1.85 -9.69
C ILE A 40 -2.64 -1.51 -10.35
N TYR A 41 -1.67 -2.41 -10.20
CA TYR A 41 -0.41 -2.33 -10.95
C TYR A 41 -0.56 -3.09 -12.26
N LEU A 42 -0.29 -2.42 -13.38
CA LEU A 42 -0.44 -2.96 -14.73
C LEU A 42 0.93 -3.33 -15.28
N ASP A 43 1.38 -4.54 -14.96
CA ASP A 43 2.72 -5.00 -15.34
C ASP A 43 2.79 -5.36 -16.83
N TYR A 44 4.02 -5.42 -17.35
CA TYR A 44 4.24 -5.88 -18.71
C TYR A 44 4.38 -7.40 -18.75
N TYR A 45 3.99 -7.96 -19.88
CA TYR A 45 4.46 -9.28 -20.26
C TYR A 45 5.51 -9.19 -21.37
N ARG A 46 6.22 -10.31 -21.60
CA ARG A 46 7.14 -10.43 -22.76
C ARG A 46 6.39 -10.14 -24.07
N ASN A 47 5.15 -10.61 -24.17
CA ASN A 47 4.25 -10.37 -25.30
C ASN A 47 3.76 -8.91 -25.32
N PRO A 48 3.95 -8.16 -26.43
CA PRO A 48 3.74 -6.71 -26.49
C PRO A 48 2.28 -6.23 -26.47
N TRP A 49 1.33 -7.16 -26.61
CA TRP A 49 -0.10 -6.90 -26.55
C TRP A 49 -0.71 -7.33 -25.20
N MET A 50 0.04 -8.08 -24.39
CA MET A 50 -0.46 -8.66 -23.15
C MET A 50 -0.05 -7.82 -21.94
N PHE A 51 -0.92 -7.75 -20.94
CA PHE A 51 -0.61 -7.12 -19.66
C PHE A 51 -1.02 -8.02 -18.49
N ASP A 52 -0.34 -7.84 -17.36
CA ASP A 52 -0.55 -8.63 -16.15
C ASP A 52 -0.96 -7.69 -15.00
N PRO A 53 -2.27 -7.52 -14.77
CA PRO A 53 -2.79 -6.67 -13.71
C PRO A 53 -2.75 -7.40 -12.37
N ARG A 54 -2.26 -6.73 -11.32
CA ARG A 54 -2.46 -7.16 -9.92
C ARG A 54 -3.08 -6.07 -9.07
N THR A 55 -3.91 -6.46 -8.10
CA THR A 55 -4.28 -5.54 -7.02
C THR A 55 -3.06 -5.23 -6.18
N VAL A 56 -3.03 -4.04 -5.59
CA VAL A 56 -2.00 -3.65 -4.64
C VAL A 56 -2.62 -2.84 -3.51
N VAL A 57 -2.32 -3.24 -2.29
CA VAL A 57 -2.51 -2.48 -1.05
C VAL A 57 -1.17 -2.44 -0.32
N ASP A 58 -0.72 -1.25 0.06
CA ASP A 58 0.60 -1.03 0.66
C ASP A 58 0.53 0.11 1.69
N ILE A 59 1.37 0.04 2.72
CA ILE A 59 1.56 1.13 3.69
C ILE A 59 2.82 1.93 3.36
N PHE A 60 2.88 3.19 3.76
CA PHE A 60 4.01 4.08 3.44
C PHE A 60 5.12 4.12 4.50
N ILE A 61 5.00 3.30 5.54
CA ILE A 61 5.96 3.13 6.64
C ILE A 61 6.47 1.68 6.65
N PRO A 62 7.79 1.43 6.80
CA PRO A 62 8.88 2.39 7.02
C PRO A 62 9.24 3.12 5.69
N PRO A 63 10.19 4.07 5.66
CA PRO A 63 10.44 4.83 4.45
C PRO A 63 11.06 3.93 3.38
N ARG A 64 10.73 4.21 2.11
CA ARG A 64 11.24 3.44 0.97
C ARG A 64 12.10 4.29 0.04
N ASN A 65 13.22 3.70 -0.38
CA ASN A 65 14.12 4.25 -1.40
C ASN A 65 13.80 3.76 -2.82
N ILE A 66 12.99 2.69 -2.93
CA ILE A 66 12.55 2.11 -4.20
C ILE A 66 11.04 1.81 -4.17
N GLY A 67 10.42 1.81 -5.34
CA GLY A 67 9.04 1.36 -5.53
C GLY A 67 8.92 -0.14 -5.30
N LEU A 68 8.26 -0.56 -4.23
CA LEU A 68 7.86 -1.95 -4.03
C LEU A 68 6.38 -2.13 -4.40
N LEU A 69 5.99 -3.37 -4.67
CA LEU A 69 4.59 -3.76 -4.79
C LEU A 69 4.20 -4.38 -3.44
N GLY A 70 3.12 -3.88 -2.83
CA GLY A 70 2.60 -4.39 -1.56
C GLY A 70 1.86 -5.71 -1.70
N LEU A 71 0.85 -5.90 -0.85
CA LEU A 71 -0.03 -7.07 -0.86
C LEU A 71 -1.04 -6.97 -2.00
N GLY A 72 -1.39 -8.10 -2.61
CA GLY A 72 -2.44 -8.14 -3.63
C GLY A 72 -2.27 -9.26 -4.64
N ASP A 73 -3.34 -9.52 -5.38
CA ASP A 73 -3.55 -10.71 -6.21
C ASP A 73 -3.43 -10.39 -7.70
N HIS A 74 -2.93 -11.37 -8.46
CA HIS A 74 -3.04 -11.33 -9.91
C HIS A 74 -4.50 -11.46 -10.35
N LEU A 75 -4.88 -10.68 -11.35
CA LEU A 75 -6.18 -10.72 -11.96
C LEU A 75 -6.05 -11.39 -13.34
N SER A 76 -6.78 -12.47 -13.57
CA SER A 76 -6.76 -13.21 -14.84
C SER A 76 -8.06 -13.01 -15.62
N ASP A 77 -7.99 -12.93 -16.95
CA ASP A 77 -9.18 -12.92 -17.80
C ASP A 77 -9.88 -14.29 -17.65
N PRO A 78 -11.14 -14.34 -17.17
CA PRO A 78 -11.82 -15.61 -16.96
C PRO A 78 -12.07 -16.38 -18.27
N LYS A 79 -12.02 -15.72 -19.43
CA LYS A 79 -12.27 -16.33 -20.74
C LYS A 79 -11.00 -16.95 -21.35
N THR A 80 -9.87 -16.27 -21.23
CA THR A 80 -8.63 -16.60 -21.96
C THR A 80 -7.46 -16.94 -21.03
N GLY A 81 -7.56 -16.62 -19.75
CA GLY A 81 -6.48 -16.70 -18.76
C GLY A 81 -5.48 -15.54 -18.81
N TYR A 82 -5.60 -14.64 -19.78
CA TYR A 82 -4.68 -13.51 -19.97
C TYR A 82 -5.39 -12.30 -20.57
N TRP A 83 -4.88 -11.10 -20.29
CA TRP A 83 -5.46 -9.86 -20.78
C TRP A 83 -4.75 -9.32 -22.02
N ASP A 84 -5.52 -8.96 -23.05
CA ASP A 84 -5.02 -8.39 -24.30
C ASP A 84 -5.44 -6.94 -24.43
N ALA A 85 -4.46 -6.02 -24.38
CA ALA A 85 -4.68 -4.58 -24.48
C ALA A 85 -5.11 -4.12 -25.89
N THR A 86 -5.00 -4.98 -26.89
CA THR A 86 -5.36 -4.69 -28.28
C THR A 86 -6.74 -5.22 -28.67
N ASN A 87 -7.30 -6.13 -27.87
CA ASN A 87 -8.62 -6.69 -28.07
C ASN A 87 -9.68 -5.91 -27.26
N PRO A 88 -10.59 -5.16 -27.92
CA PRO A 88 -11.61 -4.36 -27.23
C PRO A 88 -12.46 -5.18 -26.24
N ASP A 89 -12.85 -6.40 -26.60
CA ASP A 89 -13.68 -7.26 -25.74
C ASP A 89 -12.91 -7.69 -24.48
N SER A 90 -11.58 -7.88 -24.57
CA SER A 90 -10.75 -8.21 -23.40
C SER A 90 -10.62 -7.00 -22.48
N VAL A 91 -10.45 -5.80 -23.05
CA VAL A 91 -10.39 -4.54 -22.30
C VAL A 91 -11.74 -4.24 -21.61
N GLU A 92 -12.86 -4.48 -22.28
CA GLU A 92 -14.21 -4.29 -21.70
C GLU A 92 -14.42 -5.24 -20.52
N ARG A 93 -14.16 -6.55 -20.69
CA ARG A 93 -14.22 -7.50 -19.56
C ARG A 93 -13.31 -7.13 -18.40
N PHE A 94 -12.13 -6.57 -18.69
CA PHE A 94 -11.22 -6.09 -17.66
C PHE A 94 -11.85 -4.93 -16.88
N PHE A 95 -12.47 -3.99 -17.58
CA PHE A 95 -13.17 -2.88 -16.95
C PHE A 95 -14.36 -3.35 -16.11
N ASP A 96 -15.18 -4.26 -16.61
CA ASP A 96 -16.30 -4.85 -15.86
C ASP A 96 -15.80 -5.51 -14.58
N LEU A 97 -14.73 -6.32 -14.67
CA LEU A 97 -14.10 -6.92 -13.49
C LEU A 97 -13.66 -5.86 -12.47
N LEU A 98 -13.02 -4.78 -12.95
CA LEU A 98 -12.56 -3.72 -12.08
C LEU A 98 -13.72 -3.01 -11.40
N GLU A 99 -14.72 -2.58 -12.17
CA GLU A 99 -15.85 -1.79 -11.69
C GLU A 99 -16.74 -2.59 -10.75
N ASP A 100 -17.04 -3.85 -11.09
CA ASP A 100 -17.99 -4.67 -10.34
C ASP A 100 -17.39 -5.29 -9.07
N LYS A 101 -16.10 -5.64 -9.09
CA LYS A 101 -15.50 -6.49 -8.04
C LYS A 101 -14.29 -5.87 -7.35
N ILE A 102 -13.42 -5.19 -8.07
CA ILE A 102 -12.10 -4.82 -7.55
C ILE A 102 -12.11 -3.42 -6.93
N LEU A 103 -12.60 -2.42 -7.66
CA LEU A 103 -12.65 -1.04 -7.20
C LEU A 103 -13.47 -0.86 -5.92
N PRO A 104 -14.66 -1.51 -5.74
CA PRO A 104 -15.38 -1.43 -4.47
C PRO A 104 -14.55 -1.89 -3.27
N LYS A 105 -13.81 -2.99 -3.41
CA LYS A 105 -12.93 -3.52 -2.36
C LYS A 105 -11.80 -2.54 -2.06
N LEU A 106 -11.07 -2.10 -3.09
CA LEU A 106 -9.96 -1.15 -2.92
C LEU A 106 -10.40 0.18 -2.29
N ARG A 107 -11.59 0.69 -2.64
CA ARG A 107 -12.16 1.90 -2.04
C ARG A 107 -12.52 1.71 -0.57
N SER A 108 -13.01 0.53 -0.19
CA SER A 108 -13.35 0.21 1.21
C SER A 108 -12.13 0.02 2.11
N THR A 109 -10.98 -0.38 1.56
CA THR A 109 -9.73 -0.50 2.31
C THR A 109 -9.19 0.89 2.62
N THR A 110 -9.34 1.42 3.83
CA THR A 110 -8.91 2.81 4.16
C THR A 110 -8.12 2.94 5.46
N THR A 111 -8.01 1.86 6.23
CA THR A 111 -7.46 1.90 7.60
C THR A 111 -6.41 0.82 7.79
N PHE A 112 -5.55 1.01 8.80
CA PHE A 112 -4.57 0.00 9.19
C PHE A 112 -5.22 -1.34 9.57
N ASP A 113 -6.45 -1.33 10.12
CA ASP A 113 -7.19 -2.57 10.40
C ASP A 113 -7.54 -3.35 9.13
N HIS A 114 -7.96 -2.66 8.06
CA HIS A 114 -8.18 -3.32 6.79
C HIS A 114 -6.89 -3.95 6.24
N TYR A 115 -5.76 -3.26 6.39
CA TYR A 115 -4.46 -3.80 6.00
C TYR A 115 -4.08 -5.03 6.84
N ARG A 116 -4.28 -4.98 8.16
CA ARG A 116 -4.03 -6.11 9.07
C ARG A 116 -4.83 -7.34 8.69
N ILE A 117 -6.14 -7.19 8.44
CA ILE A 117 -7.01 -8.30 7.99
C ILE A 117 -6.48 -8.90 6.69
N LEU A 118 -6.04 -8.06 5.75
CA LEU A 118 -5.45 -8.54 4.50
C LEU A 118 -4.16 -9.34 4.76
N THR A 119 -3.26 -8.84 5.60
CA THR A 119 -2.04 -9.56 5.99
C THR A 119 -2.34 -10.92 6.64
N GLU A 120 -3.37 -11.01 7.48
CA GLU A 120 -3.79 -12.27 8.10
C GLU A 120 -4.32 -13.28 7.07
N GLN A 121 -5.05 -12.82 6.05
CA GLN A 121 -5.51 -13.67 4.96
C GLN A 121 -4.34 -14.26 4.16
N TYR A 122 -3.34 -13.46 3.81
CA TYR A 122 -2.13 -13.94 3.12
C TYR A 122 -1.26 -14.82 4.03
N ARG A 123 -1.20 -14.55 5.34
CA ARG A 123 -0.55 -15.44 6.31
C ARG A 123 -1.20 -16.83 6.30
N ALA A 124 -2.54 -16.87 6.27
CA ALA A 124 -3.29 -18.13 6.26
C ALA A 124 -3.16 -18.90 4.93
N SER A 125 -2.87 -18.24 3.80
CA SER A 125 -2.65 -18.91 2.51
C SER A 125 -1.30 -19.63 2.40
N GLY A 126 -0.39 -19.43 3.36
CA GLY A 126 0.96 -20.00 3.35
C GLY A 126 2.00 -19.13 2.65
N ASP A 127 1.62 -17.94 2.19
CA ASP A 127 2.52 -16.94 1.58
C ASP A 127 3.23 -16.08 2.64
N TYR A 128 3.63 -16.69 3.76
CA TYR A 128 4.09 -16.00 4.97
C TYR A 128 5.61 -15.81 5.01
N TYR A 129 6.07 -14.58 5.28
CA TYR A 129 7.49 -14.25 5.44
C TYR A 129 7.74 -13.51 6.77
N ASP A 130 8.93 -13.67 7.37
CA ASP A 130 9.32 -12.99 8.64
C ASP A 130 9.13 -11.46 8.62
N ARG A 131 9.13 -10.83 7.43
CA ARG A 131 8.82 -9.41 7.26
C ARG A 131 7.44 -9.00 7.77
N ASP A 132 6.50 -9.93 7.92
CA ASP A 132 5.14 -9.63 8.34
C ASP A 132 5.07 -9.21 9.82
N ARG A 133 5.96 -9.73 10.68
CA ARG A 133 6.04 -9.31 12.10
C ARG A 133 6.57 -7.89 12.24
N PHE A 134 7.50 -7.49 11.37
CA PHE A 134 8.00 -6.12 11.34
C PHE A 134 6.91 -5.12 10.93
N PHE A 135 6.09 -5.43 9.92
CA PHE A 135 4.95 -4.58 9.56
C PHE A 135 3.86 -4.57 10.63
N GLU A 136 3.62 -5.69 11.30
CA GLU A 136 2.70 -5.76 12.44
C GLU A 136 3.12 -4.79 13.56
N MET A 137 4.42 -4.73 13.88
CA MET A 137 4.95 -3.77 14.85
C MET A 137 4.75 -2.31 14.42
N LEU A 138 5.02 -1.99 13.15
CA LEU A 138 4.82 -0.63 12.63
C LEU A 138 3.36 -0.22 12.66
N ILE A 139 2.45 -1.13 12.29
CA ILE A 139 1.00 -0.90 12.36
C ILE A 139 0.58 -0.71 13.82
N ALA A 140 1.02 -1.59 14.73
CA ALA A 140 0.75 -1.46 16.16
C ALA A 140 1.20 -0.10 16.70
N THR A 141 2.38 0.36 16.28
CA THR A 141 2.90 1.70 16.62
C THR A 141 2.01 2.81 16.07
N ALA A 142 1.66 2.74 14.78
CA ALA A 142 0.84 3.73 14.10
C ALA A 142 -0.58 3.85 14.68
N VAL A 143 -1.12 2.76 15.24
CA VAL A 143 -2.42 2.76 15.92
C VAL A 143 -2.33 2.99 17.43
N GLY A 144 -1.13 3.22 17.98
CA GLY A 144 -0.91 3.49 19.41
C GLY A 144 -0.95 2.26 20.33
N ASN A 145 -0.94 1.05 19.79
CA ASN A 145 -0.80 -0.19 20.56
C ASN A 145 0.69 -0.45 20.89
N PHE A 146 1.23 0.37 21.80
CA PHE A 146 2.65 0.31 22.16
C PHE A 146 3.04 -0.98 22.88
N ASP A 147 2.14 -1.61 23.63
CA ASP A 147 2.41 -2.90 24.28
C ASP A 147 2.73 -3.98 23.24
N LEU A 148 1.90 -4.09 22.19
CA LEU A 148 2.16 -5.05 21.10
C LEU A 148 3.43 -4.68 20.34
N ALA A 149 3.61 -3.41 19.99
CA ALA A 149 4.77 -2.95 19.25
C ALA A 149 6.08 -3.27 20.00
N GLN A 150 6.15 -2.96 21.30
CA GLN A 150 7.28 -3.27 22.18
C GLN A 150 7.53 -4.77 22.25
N SER A 151 6.49 -5.59 22.48
CA SER A 151 6.63 -7.05 22.57
C SER A 151 7.21 -7.71 21.31
N ILE A 152 7.02 -7.09 20.14
CA ILE A 152 7.55 -7.57 18.87
C ILE A 152 9.02 -7.15 18.69
N VAL A 153 9.38 -5.90 19.01
CA VAL A 153 10.72 -5.35 18.72
C VAL A 153 11.76 -5.70 19.79
N GLU A 154 11.37 -5.77 21.06
CA GLU A 154 12.27 -6.04 22.19
C GLU A 154 13.11 -7.32 22.05
N PRO A 155 12.55 -8.46 21.62
CA PRO A 155 13.35 -9.69 21.44
C PRO A 155 14.20 -9.70 20.16
N GLN A 156 14.19 -8.63 19.35
CA GLN A 156 14.84 -8.59 18.02
C GLN A 156 15.88 -7.46 17.92
N PRO A 157 17.14 -7.68 18.36
CA PRO A 157 18.21 -6.67 18.28
C PRO A 157 18.45 -6.13 16.87
N ASP A 158 18.36 -6.99 15.86
CA ASP A 158 18.56 -6.60 14.45
C ASP A 158 17.51 -5.59 13.98
N VAL A 159 16.26 -5.75 14.44
CA VAL A 159 15.17 -4.81 14.14
C VAL A 159 15.39 -3.49 14.87
N GLN A 160 15.88 -3.52 16.11
CA GLN A 160 16.20 -2.31 16.88
C GLN A 160 17.31 -1.51 16.19
N LEU A 161 18.37 -2.18 15.74
CA LEU A 161 19.46 -1.56 14.98
C LEU A 161 18.94 -0.94 13.69
N TYR A 162 18.16 -1.70 12.90
CA TYR A 162 17.56 -1.20 11.66
C TYR A 162 16.66 0.02 11.88
N LEU A 163 15.83 0.01 12.91
CA LEU A 163 15.01 1.18 13.26
C LEU A 163 15.85 2.39 13.66
N GLY A 164 16.95 2.17 14.38
CA GLY A 164 17.91 3.21 14.74
C GLY A 164 18.62 3.83 13.53
N GLU A 165 18.93 3.02 12.51
CA GLU A 165 19.46 3.51 11.23
C GLU A 165 18.44 4.36 10.45
N LEU A 166 17.17 3.96 10.48
CA LEU A 166 16.09 4.69 9.82
C LEU A 166 15.73 6.01 10.54
N ALA A 167 15.69 5.97 11.86
CA ALA A 167 15.41 7.12 12.72
C ALA A 167 15.97 6.84 14.14
N PRO A 168 17.09 7.48 14.55
CA PRO A 168 17.76 7.19 15.82
C PRO A 168 16.87 7.33 17.07
N SER A 169 15.87 8.22 17.02
CA SER A 169 14.91 8.44 18.12
C SER A 169 13.72 7.47 18.13
N PHE A 170 13.50 6.65 17.09
CA PHE A 170 12.29 5.83 16.98
C PHE A 170 12.15 4.81 18.11
N TYR A 171 13.17 3.98 18.32
CA TYR A 171 13.12 2.95 19.37
C TYR A 171 13.09 3.56 20.79
N PRO A 172 13.92 4.57 21.13
CA PRO A 172 13.79 5.31 22.39
C PRO A 172 12.39 5.91 22.60
N ALA A 173 11.80 6.53 21.58
CA ALA A 173 10.46 7.10 21.64
C ALA A 173 9.39 6.02 21.85
N LEU A 174 9.55 4.86 21.20
CA LEU A 174 8.66 3.71 21.40
C LEU A 174 8.71 3.21 22.84
N LEU A 175 9.90 3.09 23.46
CA LEU A 175 10.04 2.71 24.88
C LEU A 175 9.41 3.75 25.81
N ALA A 176 9.65 5.03 25.55
CA ALA A 176 9.09 6.14 26.32
C ALA A 176 7.59 6.39 26.06
N ARG A 177 6.98 5.69 25.09
CA ARG A 177 5.62 5.94 24.59
C ARG A 177 5.41 7.39 24.18
N ASP A 178 6.46 8.01 23.65
CA ASP A 178 6.44 9.39 23.17
C ASP A 178 5.66 9.47 21.86
N ARG A 179 4.35 9.64 21.98
CA ARG A 179 3.41 9.77 20.86
C ARG A 179 3.81 10.88 19.89
N THR A 180 4.36 11.98 20.41
CA THR A 180 4.68 13.16 19.60
C THR A 180 5.87 12.89 18.69
N GLU A 181 6.96 12.35 19.25
CA GLU A 181 8.15 12.02 18.44
C GLU A 181 7.86 10.85 17.49
N ILE A 182 7.09 9.84 17.92
CA ILE A 182 6.65 8.74 17.04
C ILE A 182 5.85 9.27 15.86
N ALA A 183 4.80 10.07 16.10
CA ALA A 183 3.97 10.63 15.02
C ALA A 183 4.81 11.42 14.01
N LYS A 184 5.72 12.28 14.51
CA LYS A 184 6.63 13.06 13.68
C LYS A 184 7.51 12.17 12.79
N ILE A 185 8.06 11.07 13.34
CA ILE A 185 8.87 10.12 12.55
C ILE A 185 8.01 9.41 11.49
N LEU A 186 6.82 8.95 11.85
CA LEU A 186 5.92 8.26 10.92
C LEU A 186 5.49 9.18 9.76
N HIS A 187 5.15 10.44 10.05
CA HIS A 187 4.85 11.44 9.03
C HIS A 187 6.05 11.70 8.10
N ALA A 188 7.26 11.79 8.65
CA ALA A 188 8.47 11.96 7.85
C ALA A 188 8.72 10.76 6.92
N TRP A 189 8.54 9.54 7.43
CA TRP A 189 8.68 8.32 6.65
C TRP A 189 7.62 8.19 5.55
N GLU A 190 6.36 8.50 5.87
CA GLU A 190 5.26 8.53 4.90
C GLU A 190 5.54 9.53 3.78
N ALA A 191 5.87 10.77 4.13
CA ALA A 191 6.17 11.82 3.15
C ALA A 191 7.36 11.45 2.24
N GLN A 192 8.40 10.81 2.78
CA GLN A 192 9.51 10.31 1.98
C GLN A 192 9.04 9.25 0.97
N THR A 193 8.25 8.27 1.41
CA THR A 193 7.76 7.20 0.52
C THR A 193 6.80 7.76 -0.55
N ILE A 194 5.92 8.69 -0.17
CA ILE A 194 5.02 9.39 -1.11
C ILE A 194 5.81 10.07 -2.22
N LYS A 195 6.91 10.75 -1.87
CA LYS A 195 7.82 11.37 -2.85
C LYS A 195 8.51 10.33 -3.74
N THR A 196 9.05 9.25 -3.16
CA THR A 196 9.67 8.15 -3.92
C THR A 196 8.68 7.56 -4.93
N TYR A 197 7.41 7.42 -4.55
CA TYR A 197 6.36 6.82 -5.37
C TYR A 197 5.69 7.82 -6.34
N LYS A 198 6.01 9.11 -6.24
CA LYS A 198 5.46 10.21 -7.06
C LYS A 198 3.94 10.38 -6.87
N LEU A 199 3.49 10.26 -5.61
CA LEU A 199 2.07 10.29 -5.24
C LEU A 199 1.62 11.62 -4.63
N GLU A 200 2.52 12.61 -4.55
CA GLU A 200 2.30 13.88 -3.83
C GLU A 200 1.00 14.59 -4.26
N LYS A 201 0.65 14.50 -5.55
CA LYS A 201 -0.56 15.16 -6.10
C LYS A 201 -1.88 14.54 -5.65
N PHE A 202 -1.85 13.31 -5.15
CA PHE A 202 -3.03 12.54 -4.76
C PHE A 202 -3.06 12.23 -3.26
N TRP A 203 -2.00 12.65 -2.55
CA TRP A 203 -1.81 12.42 -1.14
C TRP A 203 -2.28 13.62 -0.33
N GLU A 204 -3.05 13.34 0.71
CA GLU A 204 -3.40 14.26 1.76
C GLU A 204 -2.86 13.70 3.08
N GLN A 205 -2.04 14.48 3.77
CA GLN A 205 -1.52 14.10 5.07
C GLN A 205 -2.65 14.18 6.10
N THR A 206 -2.93 13.06 6.76
CA THR A 206 -3.93 12.95 7.84
C THR A 206 -3.25 12.49 9.13
N PRO A 207 -3.79 12.80 10.32
CA PRO A 207 -3.25 12.27 11.56
C PRO A 207 -3.28 10.74 11.59
N PHE A 208 -2.19 10.13 12.07
CA PHE A 208 -2.17 8.72 12.44
C PHE A 208 -3.12 8.46 13.62
N PRO A 209 -3.71 7.25 13.74
CA PRO A 209 -4.63 6.97 14.84
C PRO A 209 -4.02 7.16 16.24
N LEU A 210 -2.70 6.99 16.40
CA LEU A 210 -2.01 7.25 17.67
C LEU A 210 -2.10 8.71 18.14
N GLU A 211 -2.28 9.66 17.21
CA GLU A 211 -2.41 11.10 17.47
C GLU A 211 -3.82 11.49 17.92
N LEU A 212 -4.81 10.64 17.60
CA LEU A 212 -6.22 10.88 17.89
C LEU A 212 -6.66 10.28 19.22
N GLN A 213 -5.84 9.43 19.83
CA GLN A 213 -6.11 8.87 21.15
C GLN A 213 -5.80 9.91 22.21
N GLU A 214 -6.77 10.17 23.10
CA GLU A 214 -6.55 11.04 24.25
C GLU A 214 -5.39 10.51 25.08
N THR A 215 -4.42 11.38 25.37
CA THR A 215 -3.41 11.08 26.39
C THR A 215 -4.17 11.06 27.72
N PRO A 216 -4.12 9.97 28.51
CA PRO A 216 -4.72 10.01 29.85
C PRO A 216 -4.09 11.20 30.60
N PRO A 217 -4.87 12.00 31.34
CA PRO A 217 -4.31 13.07 32.13
C PRO A 217 -3.28 12.50 33.13
N PRO A 218 -2.24 13.29 33.47
CA PRO A 218 -1.15 12.87 34.35
C PRO A 218 -1.62 12.48 35.76
#